data_AF-A0A8J3LM14-F1
#
_entry.id   AF-A0A8J3LM14-F1
#
_cell.length_a   1.000
_cell.length_b   1.000
_cell.length_c   1.000
_cell.angle_alpha   90.00
_cell.angle_beta   90.00
_cell.angle_gamma   90.00
#
_symmetry.space_group_name_H-M   'P 1'
#
loop_
_entity.id
_entity.type
_entity.pdbx_description
1 polymer ?
#
loop_
_entity_poly.entity_id
_entity_poly.type
_entity_poly.pdbx_seq_one_letter_code
_entity_poly.pdbx_strand_id
1 'polypeptide(L)'
;MGAVLRRLPTPRGLIGSAVATGASPPGTYDVAVADIPADIGSDGPVGAGSPFAAARRPPAGVPWAVLGAVAAGGAVGALARYALGVALPTRAPGFPWTTLLVNVSGCLLMGVLMVLVSDVWTGRRLLRPFLGTGLLGGYTTFSTYIVDAQHLMLAGAVGTALAYLVATVLSALAAVHAGMGVAHAVVNRARTRRSEEA
;
A
#
# COMPACT_ATOMS: atom_id res chain seq x y z
N MET A 1 -63.50 30.26 11.35
CA MET A 1 -63.26 30.47 9.90
C MET A 1 -61.83 30.03 9.63
N GLY A 2 -61.57 28.77 9.30
CA GLY A 2 -61.58 28.24 7.92
C GLY A 2 -60.13 28.29 7.39
N ALA A 3 -59.51 27.28 6.79
CA ALA A 3 -59.96 25.99 6.34
C ALA A 3 -58.76 25.02 6.24
N VAL A 4 -59.09 23.76 6.45
CA VAL A 4 -58.38 22.53 6.13
C VAL A 4 -57.90 22.52 4.68
N LEU A 5 -56.64 22.16 4.43
CA LEU A 5 -56.21 21.62 3.14
C LEU A 5 -55.61 20.23 3.32
N ARG A 6 -56.52 19.25 3.21
CA ARG A 6 -56.27 17.86 2.86
C ARG A 6 -55.38 17.79 1.61
N ARG A 7 -54.32 17.00 1.65
CA ARG A 7 -53.73 16.40 0.45
C ARG A 7 -54.27 14.99 0.30
N LEU A 8 -54.90 14.73 -0.84
CA LEU A 8 -55.42 13.42 -1.26
C LEU A 8 -54.28 12.52 -1.77
N PRO A 9 -54.41 11.19 -1.67
CA PRO A 9 -53.45 10.20 -2.16
C PRO A 9 -53.76 9.77 -3.61
N THR A 10 -52.79 9.16 -4.31
CA THR A 10 -52.92 8.09 -5.36
C THR A 10 -51.63 7.97 -6.19
N PRO A 11 -51.38 6.86 -6.93
CA PRO A 11 -51.82 5.48 -6.76
C PRO A 11 -50.66 4.45 -6.84
N ARG A 12 -50.97 3.21 -6.42
CA ARG A 12 -50.19 1.98 -6.64
C ARG A 12 -50.19 1.53 -8.11
N GLY A 13 -49.09 0.92 -8.54
CA GLY A 13 -48.98 -0.05 -9.64
C GLY A 13 -47.65 -0.80 -9.44
N LEU A 14 -47.57 -2.01 -8.84
CA LEU A 14 -47.96 -3.34 -9.32
C LEU A 14 -47.35 -3.73 -10.68
N ILE A 15 -46.91 -4.99 -10.75
CA ILE A 15 -46.23 -5.75 -11.83
C ILE A 15 -44.71 -5.82 -11.57
N GLY A 16 -44.07 -6.96 -11.36
CA GLY A 16 -44.51 -8.35 -11.39
C GLY A 16 -43.28 -9.23 -11.13
N SER A 17 -43.52 -10.36 -10.47
CA SER A 17 -42.56 -11.41 -10.16
C SER A 17 -41.87 -11.97 -11.41
N ALA A 18 -40.59 -12.34 -11.29
CA ALA A 18 -40.05 -13.47 -12.02
C ALA A 18 -39.01 -14.23 -11.18
N VAL A 19 -39.42 -15.44 -10.82
CA VAL A 19 -38.67 -16.56 -10.26
C VAL A 19 -37.65 -17.07 -11.27
N ALA A 20 -36.46 -17.46 -10.81
CA ALA A 20 -35.79 -18.73 -11.13
C ALA A 20 -34.37 -18.72 -10.52
N THR A 21 -34.13 -19.35 -9.38
CA THR A 21 -33.67 -20.75 -9.26
C THR A 21 -32.49 -21.09 -10.19
N GLY A 22 -31.28 -20.91 -9.68
CA GLY A 22 -30.08 -21.56 -10.15
C GLY A 22 -29.17 -21.77 -8.95
N ALA A 23 -29.02 -23.02 -8.51
CA ALA A 23 -28.11 -23.37 -7.43
C ALA A 23 -26.66 -23.10 -7.86
N SER A 24 -25.96 -22.20 -7.18
CA SER A 24 -24.54 -21.94 -7.40
C SER A 24 -23.68 -23.11 -6.90
N PRO A 25 -22.65 -23.56 -7.65
CA PRO A 25 -21.71 -24.57 -7.18
C PRO A 25 -20.83 -24.05 -6.03
N PRO A 26 -20.31 -24.92 -5.16
CA PRO A 26 -19.49 -24.50 -4.03
C PRO A 26 -18.13 -23.98 -4.53
N GLY A 27 -17.83 -22.69 -4.31
CA GLY A 27 -16.50 -22.12 -4.56
C GLY A 27 -16.43 -20.67 -5.09
N THR A 28 -17.56 -20.02 -5.39
CA THR A 28 -17.56 -18.62 -5.87
C THR A 28 -17.79 -17.66 -4.71
N TYR A 29 -16.82 -16.77 -4.45
CA TYR A 29 -17.02 -15.62 -3.57
C TYR A 29 -17.84 -14.56 -4.32
N ASP A 30 -19.17 -14.65 -4.21
CA ASP A 30 -20.09 -13.59 -4.67
C ASP A 30 -20.01 -12.42 -3.68
N VAL A 31 -19.36 -11.32 -4.08
CA VAL A 31 -19.56 -10.03 -3.42
C VAL A 31 -20.84 -9.45 -3.98
N ALA A 32 -21.97 -9.77 -3.34
CA ALA A 32 -23.25 -9.16 -3.64
C ALA A 32 -23.18 -7.66 -3.29
N VAL A 33 -23.19 -6.81 -4.31
CA VAL A 33 -23.33 -5.33 -4.20
C VAL A 33 -24.70 -4.92 -3.62
N ALA A 34 -25.57 -5.89 -3.29
CA ALA A 34 -26.94 -5.68 -2.85
C ALA A 34 -27.12 -5.31 -1.37
N ASP A 35 -26.07 -5.37 -0.54
CA ASP A 35 -26.15 -5.05 0.90
C ASP A 35 -25.77 -3.60 1.25
N ILE A 36 -25.78 -2.66 0.28
CA ILE A 36 -25.68 -1.23 0.58
C ILE A 36 -27.07 -0.74 1.02
N PRO A 37 -27.32 -0.43 2.31
CA PRO A 37 -28.62 0.11 2.72
C PRO A 37 -28.84 1.47 2.04
N ALA A 38 -29.90 1.55 1.24
CA ALA A 38 -30.29 2.75 0.48
C ALA A 38 -31.06 3.78 1.33
N ASP A 39 -30.74 3.90 2.62
CA ASP A 39 -31.37 4.86 3.53
C ASP A 39 -30.29 5.66 4.28
N ILE A 40 -29.79 6.71 3.62
CA ILE A 40 -29.10 7.81 4.30
C ILE A 40 -30.18 8.86 4.63
N GLY A 41 -31.10 8.48 5.51
CA GLY A 41 -32.04 9.39 6.17
C GLY A 41 -31.29 10.26 7.18
N SER A 42 -31.48 11.57 7.07
CA SER A 42 -30.78 12.64 7.78
C SER A 42 -31.19 12.85 9.25
N ASP A 43 -31.90 11.91 9.89
CA ASP A 43 -32.64 12.19 11.13
C ASP A 43 -32.31 11.21 12.28
N GLY A 44 -31.02 11.03 12.58
CA GLY A 44 -30.54 10.29 13.77
C GLY A 44 -29.94 11.23 14.83
N PRO A 45 -30.13 10.99 16.14
CA PRO A 45 -29.54 11.83 17.18
C PRO A 45 -28.01 11.77 17.10
N VAL A 46 -27.39 12.94 16.92
CA VAL A 46 -25.93 13.11 16.84
C VAL A 46 -25.31 12.73 18.19
N GLY A 47 -24.95 11.46 18.37
CA GLY A 47 -24.45 10.99 19.66
C GLY A 47 -24.16 9.50 19.77
N ALA A 48 -23.26 8.96 18.94
CA ALA A 48 -22.45 7.78 19.27
C ALA A 48 -21.32 7.65 18.23
N GLY A 49 -20.09 7.44 18.71
CA GLY A 49 -18.84 7.65 17.97
C GLY A 49 -18.80 7.02 16.57
N SER A 50 -18.31 7.79 15.60
CA SER A 50 -18.03 7.24 14.28
C SER A 50 -17.03 6.07 14.43
N PRO A 51 -17.17 4.97 13.66
CA PRO A 51 -16.20 3.87 13.65
C PRO A 51 -14.79 4.32 13.19
N PHE A 52 -14.67 5.56 12.71
CA PHE A 52 -13.41 6.23 12.35
C PHE A 52 -12.81 7.10 13.48
N ALA A 53 -13.53 7.29 14.60
CA ALA A 53 -13.10 8.15 15.73
C ALA A 53 -12.17 7.45 16.73
N ALA A 54 -11.87 6.15 16.56
CA ALA A 54 -10.78 5.50 17.27
C ALA A 54 -9.42 5.97 16.73
N ALA A 55 -9.15 7.26 16.85
CA ALA A 55 -7.86 7.85 16.57
C ALA A 55 -6.84 7.12 17.45
N ARG A 56 -5.90 6.40 16.82
CA ARG A 56 -4.72 5.87 17.49
C ARG A 56 -4.03 7.06 18.14
N ARG A 57 -4.18 7.22 19.46
CA ARG A 57 -3.42 8.20 20.23
C ARG A 57 -1.95 7.97 19.89
N PRO A 58 -1.23 8.98 19.36
CA PRO A 58 0.20 8.80 19.09
C PRO A 58 0.86 8.39 20.41
N PRO A 59 1.77 7.40 20.40
CA PRO A 59 2.47 7.00 21.62
C PRO A 59 3.12 8.24 22.23
N ALA A 60 2.82 8.52 23.49
CA ALA A 60 3.39 9.66 24.20
C ALA A 60 4.92 9.55 24.19
N GLY A 61 5.59 10.54 23.61
CA GLY A 61 7.05 10.65 23.54
C GLY A 61 7.71 9.71 22.53
N VAL A 62 7.78 10.11 21.25
CA VAL A 62 8.73 9.49 20.30
C VAL A 62 10.15 9.88 20.77
N PRO A 63 11.02 8.92 21.12
CA PRO A 63 12.36 9.27 21.59
C PRO A 63 13.13 10.02 20.50
N TRP A 64 13.85 11.09 20.84
CA TRP A 64 14.67 11.84 19.87
C TRP A 64 15.67 10.95 19.13
N ALA A 65 16.17 9.90 19.80
CA ALA A 65 17.02 8.89 19.17
C ALA A 65 16.34 8.17 17.99
N VAL A 66 15.02 7.94 18.05
CA VAL A 66 14.26 7.36 16.94
C VAL A 66 14.17 8.35 15.78
N LEU A 67 13.89 9.63 16.07
CA LEU A 67 13.84 10.66 15.04
C LEU A 67 15.21 10.85 14.36
N GLY A 68 16.29 10.88 15.16
CA GLY A 68 17.65 10.93 14.65
C GLY A 68 18.00 9.72 13.78
N ALA A 69 17.57 8.53 14.17
CA ALA A 69 17.74 7.31 13.39
C ALA A 69 16.98 7.37 12.04
N VAL A 70 15.72 7.81 12.04
CA VAL A 70 14.95 8.00 10.79
C VAL A 70 15.62 9.04 9.89
N ALA A 71 16.02 10.18 10.45
CA ALA A 71 16.65 11.27 9.70
C ALA A 71 17.99 10.84 9.07
N ALA A 72 18.85 10.18 9.84
CA ALA A 72 20.13 9.68 9.35
C ALA A 72 19.94 8.63 8.25
N GLY A 73 19.04 7.66 8.45
CA GLY A 73 18.72 6.67 7.43
C GLY A 73 18.15 7.33 6.17
N GLY A 74 17.20 8.26 6.33
CA GLY A 74 16.58 8.99 5.24
C GLY A 74 17.56 9.78 4.40
N ALA A 75 18.51 10.46 5.03
CA ALA A 75 19.58 11.17 4.34
C ALA A 75 20.42 10.21 3.49
N VAL A 76 20.86 9.07 4.05
CA VAL A 76 21.61 8.05 3.30
C VAL A 76 20.80 7.50 2.13
N GLY A 77 19.52 7.18 2.36
CA GLY A 77 18.64 6.63 1.33
C GLY A 77 18.41 7.61 0.18
N ALA A 78 18.10 8.87 0.49
CA ALA A 78 17.89 9.90 -0.49
C ALA A 78 19.16 10.19 -1.31
N LEU A 79 20.33 10.22 -0.66
CA LEU A 79 21.62 10.40 -1.34
C LEU A 79 21.94 9.21 -2.25
N ALA A 80 21.67 7.98 -1.82
CA ALA A 80 21.87 6.79 -2.64
C ALA A 80 20.95 6.80 -3.88
N ARG A 81 19.67 7.15 -3.71
CA ARG A 81 18.74 7.32 -4.83
C ARG A 81 19.22 8.41 -5.79
N TYR A 82 19.65 9.56 -5.26
CA TYR A 82 20.17 10.66 -6.07
C TYR A 82 21.42 10.23 -6.86
N ALA A 83 22.36 9.55 -6.22
CA ALA A 83 23.57 9.04 -6.87
C ALA A 83 23.24 8.05 -8.00
N LEU A 84 22.27 7.15 -7.80
CA LEU A 84 21.80 6.27 -8.87
C LEU A 84 21.14 7.05 -10.02
N GLY A 85 20.38 8.09 -9.72
CA GLY A 85 19.81 9.02 -10.71
C GLY A 85 20.89 9.66 -11.60
N VAL A 86 22.02 10.04 -11.01
CA VAL A 86 23.17 10.61 -11.73
C VAL A 86 23.93 9.54 -12.52
N ALA A 87 24.16 8.37 -11.93
CA ALA A 87 24.94 7.29 -12.55
C ALA A 87 24.21 6.61 -13.70
N LEU A 88 22.88 6.50 -13.61
CA LEU A 88 22.00 5.89 -14.61
C LEU A 88 20.99 6.95 -15.07
N PRO A 89 21.38 7.91 -15.92
CA PRO A 89 20.46 8.94 -16.37
C PRO A 89 19.42 8.35 -17.33
N THR A 90 18.14 8.59 -17.05
CA THR A 90 17.05 8.32 -18.01
C THR A 90 17.11 9.36 -19.13
N ARG A 91 17.51 8.95 -20.35
CA ARG A 91 17.45 9.83 -21.52
C ARG A 91 16.02 9.91 -22.04
N ALA A 92 15.50 11.13 -22.25
CA ALA A 92 14.20 11.33 -22.88
C ALA A 92 14.32 11.28 -24.43
N PRO A 93 13.31 10.76 -25.16
CA PRO A 93 12.14 10.01 -24.69
C PRO A 93 12.54 8.53 -24.46
N GLY A 94 12.64 8.11 -23.21
CA GLY A 94 13.12 6.78 -22.86
C GLY A 94 12.48 6.26 -21.58
N PHE A 95 12.58 4.94 -21.38
CA PHE A 95 11.94 4.27 -20.26
C PHE A 95 12.64 4.61 -18.93
N PRO A 96 11.91 4.93 -17.83
CA PRO A 96 12.49 5.38 -16.55
C PRO A 96 13.08 4.24 -15.72
N TRP A 97 14.13 3.61 -16.24
CA TRP A 97 14.78 2.44 -15.65
C TRP A 97 15.28 2.69 -14.23
N THR A 98 15.82 3.87 -13.96
CA THR A 98 16.47 4.16 -12.67
C THR A 98 15.46 4.20 -11.54
N THR A 99 14.33 4.87 -11.75
CA THR A 99 13.24 4.91 -10.78
C THR A 99 12.63 3.52 -10.57
N LEU A 100 12.48 2.72 -11.64
CA LEU A 100 12.03 1.33 -11.53
C LEU A 100 13.00 0.52 -10.67
N LEU A 101 14.30 0.56 -10.97
CA LEU A 101 15.32 -0.20 -10.26
C LEU A 101 15.39 0.19 -8.79
N VAL A 102 15.35 1.48 -8.49
CA VAL A 102 15.35 1.98 -7.11
C VAL A 102 14.14 1.47 -6.33
N ASN A 103 12.94 1.56 -6.88
CA ASN A 103 11.73 1.08 -6.22
C ASN A 103 11.73 -0.45 -6.05
N VAL A 104 12.04 -1.20 -7.10
CA VAL A 104 12.04 -2.67 -7.07
C VAL A 104 13.11 -3.23 -6.13
N SER A 105 14.34 -2.70 -6.18
CA SER A 105 15.40 -3.10 -5.26
C SER A 105 15.09 -2.70 -3.82
N GLY A 106 14.47 -1.54 -3.60
CA GLY A 106 14.03 -1.11 -2.27
C GLY A 106 12.95 -2.03 -1.70
N CYS A 107 12.00 -2.45 -2.52
CA CYS A 107 10.98 -3.44 -2.16
C CYS A 107 11.59 -4.82 -1.84
N LEU A 108 12.57 -5.27 -2.61
CA LEU A 108 13.33 -6.50 -2.30
C LEU A 108 13.99 -6.42 -0.92
N LEU A 109 14.71 -5.33 -0.66
CA LEU A 109 15.38 -5.09 0.62
C LEU A 109 14.38 -4.97 1.78
N MET A 110 13.20 -4.39 1.54
CA MET A 110 12.14 -4.32 2.55
C MET A 110 11.61 -5.71 2.91
N GLY A 111 11.44 -6.60 1.93
CA GLY A 111 11.08 -8.00 2.17
C GLY A 111 12.12 -8.73 3.03
N VAL A 112 13.41 -8.54 2.73
CA VAL A 112 14.51 -9.08 3.55
C VAL A 112 14.46 -8.50 4.97
N LEU A 113 14.31 -7.19 5.09
CA LEU A 113 14.28 -6.48 6.37
C LEU A 113 13.15 -6.98 7.26
N MET A 114 11.96 -7.24 6.69
CA MET A 114 10.80 -7.72 7.43
C MET A 114 11.07 -9.04 8.17
N VAL A 115 11.75 -9.98 7.52
CA VAL A 115 12.14 -11.26 8.13
C VAL A 115 13.21 -11.06 9.20
N LEU A 116 14.28 -10.35 8.90
CA LEU A 116 15.38 -10.16 9.85
C LEU A 116 14.95 -9.40 11.12
N VAL A 117 14.10 -8.40 10.94
CA VAL A 117 13.55 -7.60 12.04
C VAL A 117 12.61 -8.41 12.94
N SER A 118 11.88 -9.37 12.38
CA SER A 118 10.92 -10.20 13.12
C SER A 118 11.60 -11.39 13.80
N ASP A 119 12.54 -12.05 13.10
CA ASP A 119 13.07 -13.36 13.49
C ASP A 119 14.48 -13.31 14.11
N VAL A 120 15.23 -12.21 13.93
CA VAL A 120 16.65 -12.11 14.30
C VAL A 120 16.92 -10.94 15.25
N TRP A 121 16.36 -9.76 14.99
CA TRP A 121 16.72 -8.52 15.69
C TRP A 121 15.69 -8.04 16.73
N THR A 122 15.06 -8.97 17.45
CA THR A 122 13.95 -8.73 18.38
C THR A 122 14.23 -7.74 19.53
N GLY A 123 15.48 -7.28 19.71
CA GLY A 123 15.88 -6.28 20.72
C GLY A 123 16.40 -4.93 20.20
N ARG A 124 16.59 -4.74 18.89
CA ARG A 124 17.26 -3.53 18.35
C ARG A 124 16.26 -2.44 17.93
N ARG A 125 15.80 -1.66 18.91
CA ARG A 125 14.72 -0.67 18.76
C ARG A 125 14.98 0.43 17.72
N LEU A 126 16.24 0.78 17.45
CA LEU A 126 16.61 1.83 16.48
C LEU A 126 16.84 1.32 15.04
N LEU A 127 17.05 0.02 14.84
CA LEU A 127 17.31 -0.50 13.49
C LEU A 127 16.05 -0.47 12.61
N ARG A 128 14.88 -0.77 13.19
CA ARG A 128 13.60 -0.70 12.47
C ARG A 128 13.33 0.71 11.90
N PRO A 129 13.36 1.79 12.70
CA PRO A 129 13.16 3.13 12.18
C PRO A 129 14.30 3.60 11.27
N PHE A 130 15.56 3.26 11.56
CA PHE A 130 16.69 3.62 10.70
C PHE A 130 16.60 2.97 9.31
N LEU A 131 16.43 1.64 9.24
CA LEU A 131 16.48 0.90 7.97
C LEU A 131 15.15 0.98 7.22
N GLY A 132 14.03 0.79 7.90
CA GLY A 132 12.71 0.74 7.25
C GLY A 132 12.24 2.13 6.84
N THR A 133 11.90 2.95 7.84
CA THR A 133 11.33 4.29 7.58
C THR A 133 12.36 5.27 7.06
N GLY A 134 13.59 5.26 7.60
CA GLY A 134 14.67 6.14 7.18
C GLY A 134 15.22 5.72 5.82
N LEU A 135 16.13 4.74 5.81
CA LEU A 135 16.90 4.34 4.63
C LEU A 135 16.03 3.92 3.46
N LEU A 136 15.19 2.90 3.63
CA LEU A 136 14.35 2.41 2.53
C LEU A 136 13.26 3.43 2.13
N GLY A 137 12.73 4.19 3.09
CA GLY A 137 11.80 5.28 2.81
C GLY A 137 12.41 6.44 2.02
N GLY A 138 13.66 6.82 2.29
CA GLY A 138 14.39 7.85 1.53
C GLY A 138 14.92 7.35 0.19
N TYR A 139 15.28 6.07 0.13
CA TYR A 139 15.77 5.39 -1.06
C TYR A 139 14.67 5.21 -2.11
N THR A 140 13.49 4.72 -1.72
CA THR A 140 12.36 4.53 -2.64
C THR A 140 11.60 5.84 -2.90
N THR A 141 10.87 5.93 -4.01
CA THR A 141 10.10 7.13 -4.36
C THR A 141 8.86 6.84 -5.21
N PHE A 142 7.71 7.24 -4.69
CA PHE A 142 6.46 7.23 -5.45
C PHE A 142 6.25 8.51 -6.26
N SER A 143 6.67 9.68 -5.73
CA SER A 143 6.49 10.96 -6.40
C SER A 143 7.25 11.03 -7.73
N THR A 144 8.52 10.63 -7.76
CA THR A 144 9.30 10.59 -9.01
C THR A 144 8.71 9.59 -9.99
N TYR A 145 8.26 8.44 -9.51
CA TYR A 145 7.60 7.41 -10.32
C TYR A 145 6.35 7.93 -11.05
N ILE A 146 5.49 8.69 -10.37
CA ILE A 146 4.30 9.28 -11.01
C ILE A 146 4.69 10.41 -11.98
N VAL A 147 5.68 11.23 -11.65
CA VAL A 147 6.19 12.27 -12.56
C VAL A 147 6.78 11.66 -13.84
N ASP A 148 7.53 10.57 -13.71
CA ASP A 148 8.08 9.83 -14.86
C ASP A 148 6.98 9.29 -15.78
N ALA A 149 5.91 8.73 -15.20
CA ALA A 149 4.74 8.30 -15.96
C ALA A 149 4.02 9.47 -16.66
N GLN A 150 3.87 10.61 -15.97
CA GLN A 150 3.30 11.83 -16.54
C GLN A 150 4.14 12.35 -17.71
N HIS A 151 5.47 12.36 -17.60
CA HIS A 151 6.35 12.76 -18.70
C HIS A 151 6.18 11.87 -19.93
N LEU A 152 6.04 10.55 -19.74
CA LEU A 152 5.74 9.63 -20.85
C LEU A 152 4.39 9.94 -21.52
N MET A 153 3.36 10.26 -20.73
CA MET A 153 2.05 10.66 -21.26
C MET A 153 2.14 11.96 -22.06
N LEU A 154 2.83 12.98 -21.54
CA LEU A 154 3.05 14.26 -22.23
C LEU A 154 3.86 14.10 -23.52
N ALA A 155 4.76 13.12 -23.58
CA ALA A 155 5.50 12.75 -24.78
C ALA A 155 4.68 11.92 -25.80
N GLY A 156 3.38 11.69 -25.55
CA GLY A 156 2.49 10.90 -26.40
C GLY A 156 2.66 9.37 -26.25
N ALA A 157 3.56 8.91 -25.39
CA ALA A 157 3.87 7.49 -25.18
C ALA A 157 2.96 6.85 -24.11
N VAL A 158 1.64 6.98 -24.26
CA VAL A 158 0.64 6.55 -23.25
C VAL A 158 0.74 5.05 -22.95
N GLY A 159 0.91 4.20 -23.98
CA GLY A 159 1.08 2.76 -23.78
C GLY A 159 2.30 2.42 -22.93
N THR A 160 3.43 3.11 -23.15
CA THR A 160 4.65 2.96 -22.35
C THR A 160 4.44 3.46 -20.92
N ALA A 161 3.71 4.56 -20.72
CA ALA A 161 3.38 5.06 -19.39
C ALA A 161 2.56 4.04 -18.58
N LEU A 162 1.52 3.45 -19.18
CA LEU A 162 0.70 2.42 -18.55
C LEU A 162 1.51 1.15 -18.25
N ALA A 163 2.33 0.70 -19.22
CA ALA A 163 3.21 -0.44 -19.02
C ALA A 163 4.22 -0.19 -17.88
N TYR A 164 4.82 1.00 -17.82
CA TYR A 164 5.72 1.41 -16.75
C TYR A 164 5.03 1.37 -15.38
N LEU A 165 3.80 1.87 -15.30
CA LEU A 165 3.04 1.88 -14.06
C LEU A 165 2.76 0.45 -13.56
N VAL A 166 2.19 -0.38 -14.43
CA VAL A 166 1.82 -1.76 -14.08
C VAL A 166 3.07 -2.60 -13.79
N ALA A 167 4.09 -2.53 -14.63
CA ALA A 167 5.30 -3.32 -14.49
C ALA A 167 6.03 -3.00 -13.18
N THR A 168 6.08 -1.72 -12.78
CA THR A 168 6.75 -1.31 -11.53
C THR A 168 6.04 -1.91 -10.31
N VAL A 169 4.71 -1.85 -10.26
CA VAL A 169 3.93 -2.42 -9.14
C VAL A 169 4.08 -3.94 -9.08
N LEU A 170 3.93 -4.64 -10.20
CA LEU A 170 4.07 -6.10 -10.25
C LEU A 170 5.48 -6.55 -9.85
N SER A 171 6.51 -5.86 -10.36
CA SER A 171 7.89 -6.14 -10.02
C SER A 171 8.19 -5.87 -8.55
N ALA A 172 7.64 -4.79 -7.99
CA ALA A 172 7.78 -4.47 -6.56
C ALA A 172 7.17 -5.55 -5.67
N LEU A 173 5.94 -6.01 -5.98
CA LEU A 173 5.30 -7.11 -5.25
C LEU A 173 6.11 -8.40 -5.32
N ALA A 174 6.53 -8.79 -6.53
CA ALA A 174 7.38 -9.96 -6.73
C ALA A 174 8.70 -9.84 -5.96
N ALA A 175 9.31 -8.66 -5.95
CA ALA A 175 10.55 -8.39 -5.23
C ALA A 175 10.39 -8.53 -3.71
N VAL A 176 9.30 -8.03 -3.11
CA VAL A 176 9.04 -8.23 -1.67
C VAL A 176 8.94 -9.72 -1.34
N HIS A 177 8.17 -10.49 -2.12
CA HIS A 177 8.04 -11.93 -1.93
C HIS A 177 9.37 -12.67 -2.07
N ALA A 178 10.16 -12.35 -3.10
CA ALA A 178 11.48 -12.90 -3.29
C ALA A 178 12.42 -12.56 -2.13
N GLY A 179 12.42 -11.30 -1.66
CA GLY A 179 13.21 -10.84 -0.53
C GLY A 179 12.91 -11.59 0.76
N MET A 180 11.63 -11.80 1.07
CA MET A 180 11.22 -12.62 2.22
C MET A 180 11.69 -14.07 2.08
N GLY A 181 11.50 -14.69 0.91
CA GLY A 181 11.92 -16.07 0.65
C GLY A 181 13.42 -16.27 0.81
N VAL A 182 14.23 -15.37 0.26
CA VAL A 182 15.70 -15.38 0.42
C VAL A 182 16.08 -15.25 1.89
N ALA A 183 15.47 -14.32 2.62
CA ALA A 183 15.80 -14.10 4.02
C ALA A 183 15.45 -15.32 4.89
N HIS A 184 14.28 -15.94 4.69
CA HIS A 184 13.92 -17.17 5.39
C HIS A 184 14.89 -18.31 5.09
N ALA A 185 15.27 -18.51 3.82
CA ALA A 185 16.22 -19.55 3.44
C ALA A 185 17.58 -19.37 4.11
N VAL A 186 18.08 -18.13 4.18
CA VAL A 186 19.36 -17.80 4.83
C VAL A 186 19.27 -18.00 6.35
N VAL A 187 18.22 -17.49 6.99
CA VAL A 187 18.04 -17.61 8.45
C VAL A 187 17.90 -19.07 8.88
N ASN A 188 17.14 -19.88 8.13
CA ASN A 188 16.95 -21.30 8.44
C ASN A 188 18.27 -22.07 8.33
N ARG A 189 19.06 -21.85 7.26
CA ARG A 189 20.38 -22.47 7.11
C ARG A 189 21.36 -22.10 8.22
N ALA A 190 21.30 -20.85 8.71
CA ALA A 190 22.16 -20.41 9.80
C ALA A 190 21.77 -21.06 11.14
N ARG A 191 20.48 -21.35 11.35
CA ARG A 191 19.99 -22.04 12.56
C ARG A 191 20.40 -23.52 12.57
N THR A 192 20.28 -24.23 11.44
CA THR A 192 20.65 -25.65 11.36
C THR A 192 22.13 -25.89 11.58
N ARG A 193 23.01 -25.06 11.01
CA ARG A 193 24.46 -25.15 11.25
C ARG A 193 24.82 -24.99 12.73
N ARG A 194 24.16 -24.05 13.41
CA ARG A 194 24.41 -23.81 14.83
C ARG A 194 23.96 -24.96 15.73
N SER A 195 22.96 -25.74 15.32
CA SER A 195 22.56 -26.96 16.05
C SER A 195 23.44 -28.17 15.77
N GLU A 196 24.17 -28.19 14.65
CA GLU A 196 25.16 -29.24 14.35
C GLU A 196 26.49 -29.00 15.07
N GLU A 197 26.80 -27.74 15.39
CA GLU A 197 28.01 -27.33 16.11
C GLU A 197 27.87 -27.34 17.64
N ALA A 198 26.65 -27.53 18.17
CA ALA A 198 26.33 -27.49 19.61
C ALA A 198 26.12 -28.90 20.18
#